data_AF-A0AAV1AUX3-F1
#
_entry.id   AF-A0AAV1AUX3-F1
#
_cell.length_a   1.000
_cell.length_b   1.000
_cell.length_c   1.000
_cell.angle_alpha   90.00
_cell.angle_beta   90.00
_cell.angle_gamma   90.00
#
_symmetry.space_group_name_H-M   'P 1'
#
loop_
_entity.id
_entity.type
_entity.pdbx_description
1 polymer ?
#
loop_
_entity_poly.entity_id
_entity_poly.type
_entity_poly.pdbx_seq_one_letter_code
_entity_poly.pdbx_strand_id
1 'polypeptide(L)'
;MIALYEWNKASIGKLLWDLNAKKDRMWITWIHHFYMKGTNCIDYIPPTHASWIVKAIFKHKEELMNSTVWDVFRSRGGYCTRDMYKLLRGVRPKVRWKKVILGNCARPRDTFITWIEFLGRLPTKDRLRRFGIQNDGLCVFCGTNEDIQHVLFECDFAINIWNQVLDRDEKYRWATNGVMGMDWIISNTKGKSMKCRKAKLIVAKTIYSIWTTHNMIIFQNHTKDFFQLGELKVVAPWCKKLIENGHGDVWYGYPPVVCDEGDDDDDGGYDYAPAA
;
A
#
# COMPACT_ATOMS: atom_id res chain seq x y z
N MET A 1 1.83 2.94 2.56
CA MET A 1 0.83 2.79 3.63
C MET A 1 0.45 4.17 4.12
N ILE A 2 -0.84 4.45 4.22
CA ILE A 2 -1.32 5.67 4.87
C ILE A 2 -0.98 5.54 6.35
N ALA A 3 -0.26 6.52 6.91
CA ALA A 3 -0.06 6.60 8.34
C ALA A 3 -1.40 7.07 8.92
N LEU A 4 -2.23 6.10 9.33
CA LEU A 4 -3.64 6.32 9.67
C LEU A 4 -3.80 7.37 10.77
N TYR A 5 -2.88 7.39 11.73
CA TYR A 5 -2.88 8.37 12.80
C TYR A 5 -2.74 9.81 12.27
N GLU A 6 -1.75 10.05 11.42
CA GLU A 6 -1.49 11.35 10.79
C GLU A 6 -2.57 11.72 9.79
N TRP A 7 -3.15 10.75 9.07
CA TRP A 7 -4.28 10.98 8.17
C TRP A 7 -5.54 11.37 8.93
N ASN A 8 -5.85 10.68 10.03
CA ASN A 8 -6.97 11.01 10.90
C ASN A 8 -6.76 12.39 11.51
N LYS A 9 -5.54 12.71 11.95
CA LYS A 9 -5.18 14.04 12.46
C LYS A 9 -5.36 15.13 11.39
N ALA A 10 -4.87 14.89 10.16
CA ALA A 10 -5.09 15.80 9.04
C ALA A 10 -6.57 15.94 8.66
N SER A 11 -7.37 14.89 8.80
CA SER A 11 -8.81 14.94 8.52
C SER A 11 -9.55 15.73 9.61
N ILE A 12 -9.19 15.53 10.88
CA ILE A 12 -9.71 16.31 12.01
C ILE A 12 -9.35 17.80 11.86
N GLY A 13 -8.12 18.10 11.41
CA GLY A 13 -7.70 19.47 11.15
C GLY A 13 -8.61 20.20 10.13
N LYS A 14 -9.21 19.48 9.18
CA LYS A 14 -10.20 20.08 8.25
C LYS A 14 -11.45 20.56 8.99
N LEU A 15 -11.93 19.77 9.95
CA LEU A 15 -13.10 20.12 10.76
C LEU A 15 -12.79 21.32 11.66
N LEU A 16 -11.62 21.34 12.29
CA LEU A 16 -11.14 22.49 13.07
C LEU A 16 -11.01 23.75 12.20
N TRP A 17 -10.53 23.60 10.97
CA TRP A 17 -10.39 24.70 10.03
C TRP A 17 -11.74 25.30 9.67
N ASP A 18 -12.69 24.44 9.29
CA ASP A 18 -14.03 24.85 8.92
C ASP A 18 -14.78 25.51 10.11
N LEU A 19 -14.56 25.00 11.34
CA LEU A 19 -15.06 25.62 12.58
C LEU A 19 -14.46 27.00 12.82
N ASN A 20 -13.14 27.15 12.67
CA ASN A 20 -12.45 28.43 12.86
C ASN A 20 -12.86 29.46 11.80
N ALA A 21 -13.06 29.02 10.56
CA ALA A 21 -13.49 29.87 9.46
C ALA A 21 -15.00 30.21 9.51
N LYS A 22 -15.74 29.70 10.50
CA LYS A 22 -17.21 29.87 10.65
C LYS A 22 -17.96 29.63 9.33
N LYS A 23 -17.60 28.56 8.61
CA LYS A 23 -18.28 28.25 7.35
C LYS A 23 -19.76 28.05 7.60
N ASP A 24 -20.57 28.53 6.66
CA ASP A 24 -22.02 28.41 6.72
C ASP A 24 -22.45 26.97 6.41
N ARG A 25 -22.30 26.11 7.42
CA ARG A 25 -22.76 24.73 7.41
C ARG A 25 -23.50 24.47 8.70
N MET A 26 -24.63 23.79 8.59
CA MET A 26 -25.55 23.56 9.70
C MET A 26 -24.86 22.96 10.95
N TRP A 27 -23.96 21.99 10.76
CA TRP A 27 -23.23 21.37 11.88
C TRP A 27 -22.20 22.30 12.53
N ILE A 28 -21.64 23.25 11.79
CA ILE A 28 -20.69 24.27 12.29
C ILE A 28 -21.46 25.28 13.13
N THR A 29 -22.56 25.80 12.59
CA THR A 29 -23.46 26.72 13.30
C THR A 29 -23.99 26.09 14.58
N TRP A 30 -24.34 24.80 14.54
CA TRP A 30 -24.77 24.04 15.71
C TRP A 30 -23.67 23.95 16.78
N ILE A 31 -22.43 23.62 16.41
CA ILE A 31 -21.30 23.59 17.38
C ILE A 31 -21.06 24.98 17.97
N HIS A 32 -21.07 26.03 17.15
CA HIS A 32 -20.87 27.40 17.64
C HIS A 32 -21.97 27.84 18.62
N HIS A 33 -23.23 27.51 18.32
CA HIS A 33 -24.37 27.91 19.15
C HIS A 33 -24.46 27.11 20.46
N PHE A 34 -24.39 25.78 20.38
CA PHE A 34 -24.64 24.91 21.53
C PHE A 34 -23.40 24.70 22.41
N TYR A 35 -22.22 24.57 21.80
CA TYR A 35 -20.99 24.24 22.53
C TYR A 35 -20.13 25.48 22.79
N MET A 36 -19.76 26.22 21.75
CA MET A 36 -18.79 27.30 21.89
C MET A 36 -19.40 28.57 22.48
N LYS A 37 -20.71 28.80 22.31
CA LYS A 37 -21.47 29.91 22.94
C LYS A 37 -20.79 31.28 22.79
N GLY A 38 -20.23 31.55 21.61
CA GLY A 38 -19.54 32.81 21.31
C GLY A 38 -18.04 32.84 21.63
N THR A 39 -17.48 31.79 22.26
CA THR A 39 -16.04 31.63 22.43
C THR A 39 -15.36 31.33 21.10
N ASN A 40 -14.15 31.86 20.88
CA ASN A 40 -13.37 31.57 19.68
C ASN A 40 -12.79 30.15 19.71
N CYS A 41 -12.49 29.60 18.52
CA CYS A 41 -12.00 28.22 18.37
C CYS A 41 -10.68 27.98 19.15
N ILE A 42 -9.81 29.00 19.21
CA ILE A 42 -8.53 28.96 19.91
C ILE A 42 -8.73 28.78 21.42
N ASP A 43 -9.66 29.52 22.01
CA ASP A 43 -9.84 29.57 23.47
C ASP A 43 -10.79 28.50 23.99
N TYR A 44 -11.59 27.89 23.10
CA TYR A 44 -12.59 26.91 23.49
C TYR A 44 -11.98 25.57 23.95
N ILE A 45 -12.40 25.11 25.13
CA ILE A 45 -12.04 23.79 25.69
C ILE A 45 -13.34 22.99 25.87
N PRO A 46 -13.46 21.79 25.25
CA PRO A 46 -14.67 20.99 25.39
C PRO A 46 -14.93 20.55 26.84
N PRO A 47 -16.16 20.73 27.38
CA PRO A 47 -16.49 20.27 28.72
C PRO A 47 -16.55 18.72 28.79
N THR A 48 -16.47 18.19 30.01
CA THR A 48 -16.48 16.73 30.26
C THR A 48 -17.75 16.03 29.79
N HIS A 49 -18.89 16.72 29.72
CA HIS A 49 -20.15 16.20 29.21
C HIS A 49 -20.33 16.40 27.69
N ALA A 50 -19.35 17.00 27.00
CA ALA A 50 -19.43 17.18 25.56
C ALA A 50 -19.46 15.83 24.83
N SER A 51 -20.11 15.82 23.66
CA SER A 51 -20.14 14.65 22.80
C SER A 51 -18.72 14.21 22.40
N TRP A 52 -18.57 12.91 22.17
CA TRP A 52 -17.27 12.32 21.81
C TRP A 52 -16.68 12.97 20.54
N ILE A 53 -17.51 13.29 19.55
CA ILE A 53 -17.05 13.90 18.29
C ILE A 53 -16.47 15.30 18.51
N VAL A 54 -17.09 16.13 19.36
CA VAL A 54 -16.57 17.46 19.70
C VAL A 54 -15.24 17.33 20.42
N LYS A 55 -15.14 16.42 21.40
CA LYS A 55 -13.87 16.15 22.08
C LYS A 55 -12.79 15.67 21.12
N ALA A 56 -13.13 14.81 20.16
CA ALA A 56 -12.19 14.30 19.16
C ALA A 56 -11.68 15.41 18.23
N ILE A 57 -12.56 16.32 17.79
CA ILE A 57 -12.19 17.46 16.96
C ILE A 57 -11.16 18.34 17.68
N PHE A 58 -11.42 18.66 18.94
CA PHE A 58 -10.58 19.58 19.72
C PHE A 58 -9.35 18.91 20.37
N LYS A 59 -9.26 17.58 20.36
CA LYS A 59 -8.16 16.81 20.97
C LYS A 59 -6.77 17.24 20.48
N HIS A 60 -6.64 17.54 19.19
CA HIS A 60 -5.37 17.95 18.57
C HIS A 60 -5.34 19.44 18.22
N LYS A 61 -6.24 20.25 18.79
CA LYS A 61 -6.38 21.68 18.46
C LYS A 61 -5.06 22.43 18.64
N GLU A 62 -4.46 22.37 19.83
CA GLU A 62 -3.25 23.12 20.15
C GLU A 62 -2.07 22.71 19.26
N GLU A 63 -1.86 21.40 19.12
CA GLU A 63 -0.82 20.84 18.26
C GLU A 63 -0.95 21.30 16.80
N LEU A 64 -2.18 21.31 16.26
CA LEU A 64 -2.42 21.71 14.88
C LEU A 64 -2.36 23.22 14.72
N MET A 65 -3.05 23.99 15.55
CA MET A 65 -3.18 25.44 15.39
C MET A 65 -1.89 26.20 15.71
N ASN A 66 -1.02 25.65 16.55
CA ASN A 66 0.29 26.23 16.86
C ASN A 66 1.39 25.73 15.91
N SER A 67 1.07 24.83 14.97
CA SER A 67 2.05 24.35 14.00
C SER A 67 2.32 25.40 12.92
N THR A 68 3.57 25.52 12.50
CA THR A 68 3.97 26.31 11.31
C THR A 68 3.21 25.88 10.05
N VAL A 69 2.73 24.64 10.05
CA VAL A 69 1.91 24.05 9.00
C VAL A 69 0.54 24.73 8.89
N TRP A 70 -0.09 25.09 10.01
CA TRP A 70 -1.38 25.78 10.02
C TRP A 70 -1.28 27.21 9.48
N ASP A 71 -0.17 27.89 9.76
CA ASP A 71 0.11 29.23 9.22
C ASP A 71 0.24 29.23 7.69
N VAL A 72 0.80 28.16 7.10
CA VAL A 72 0.86 27.97 5.64
C VAL A 72 -0.54 27.89 5.03
N PHE A 73 -1.50 27.23 5.69
CA PHE A 73 -2.88 27.19 5.20
C PHE A 73 -3.61 28.52 5.43
N ARG A 74 -3.28 29.24 6.52
CA ARG A 74 -3.78 30.59 6.77
C ARG A 74 -3.35 31.57 5.68
N SER A 75 -2.09 31.54 5.27
CA SER A 75 -1.58 32.41 4.21
C SER A 75 -2.14 32.05 2.83
N ARG A 76 -2.38 30.77 2.54
CA ARG A 76 -2.99 30.30 1.29
C ARG A 76 -4.51 30.51 1.21
N GLY A 77 -5.16 30.83 2.32
CA GLY A 77 -6.61 31.05 2.37
C GLY A 77 -7.47 29.79 2.24
N GLY A 78 -6.87 28.59 2.40
CA GLY A 78 -7.59 27.33 2.20
C GLY A 78 -6.91 26.14 2.85
N TYR A 79 -7.70 25.12 3.21
CA TYR A 79 -7.22 23.90 3.85
C TYR A 79 -7.40 22.69 2.93
N CYS A 80 -6.30 21.98 2.71
CA CYS A 80 -6.24 20.72 1.98
C CYS A 80 -5.76 19.58 2.89
N THR A 81 -6.60 18.57 3.10
CA THR A 81 -6.27 17.40 3.96
C THR A 81 -5.02 16.67 3.47
N ARG A 82 -4.88 16.53 2.15
CA ARG A 82 -3.71 15.88 1.51
C ARG A 82 -2.41 16.60 1.85
N ASP A 83 -2.41 17.93 1.79
CA ASP A 83 -1.21 18.73 2.05
C ASP A 83 -0.90 18.78 3.54
N MET A 84 -1.92 18.88 4.40
CA MET A 84 -1.73 18.79 5.86
C MET A 84 -1.11 17.44 6.23
N TYR A 85 -1.64 16.35 5.67
CA TYR A 85 -1.10 15.01 5.88
C TYR A 85 0.36 14.89 5.43
N LYS A 86 0.71 15.43 4.27
CA LYS A 86 2.10 15.46 3.76
C LYS A 86 3.02 16.21 4.73
N LEU A 87 2.56 17.35 5.26
CA LEU A 87 3.33 18.18 6.18
C LEU A 87 3.49 17.52 7.56
N LEU A 88 2.40 17.01 8.16
CA LEU A 88 2.43 16.29 9.44
C LEU A 88 3.36 15.07 9.43
N ARG A 89 3.46 14.41 8.28
CA ARG A 89 4.31 13.23 8.13
C ARG A 89 5.80 13.53 7.94
N GLY A 90 6.15 14.76 7.59
CA GLY A 90 7.50 15.16 7.20
C GLY A 90 8.00 14.53 5.89
N VAL A 91 9.23 14.89 5.52
CA VAL A 91 9.93 14.32 4.36
C VAL A 91 10.37 12.90 4.71
N ARG A 92 9.88 11.92 3.95
CA ARG A 92 10.32 10.52 4.05
C ARG A 92 10.97 10.07 2.74
N PRO A 93 11.91 9.11 2.78
CA PRO A 93 12.50 8.58 1.56
C PRO A 93 11.43 7.90 0.71
N LYS A 94 11.40 8.26 -0.58
CA LYS A 94 10.50 7.62 -1.55
C LYS A 94 10.95 6.18 -1.77
N VAL A 95 10.02 5.23 -1.64
CA VAL A 95 10.33 3.82 -1.89
C VAL A 95 10.38 3.54 -3.40
N ARG A 96 11.44 2.86 -3.84
CA ARG A 96 11.68 2.56 -5.27
C ARG A 96 10.63 1.59 -5.85
N TRP A 97 10.07 0.72 -5.02
CA TRP A 97 9.09 -0.31 -5.40
C TRP A 97 7.63 0.17 -5.47
N LYS A 98 7.33 1.45 -5.14
CA LYS A 98 5.97 2.02 -5.21
C LYS A 98 5.24 1.62 -6.51
N LYS A 99 5.93 1.80 -7.64
CA LYS A 99 5.35 1.60 -8.97
C LYS A 99 5.05 0.13 -9.28
N VAL A 100 5.67 -0.82 -8.59
CA VAL A 100 5.38 -2.26 -8.72
C VAL A 100 3.99 -2.57 -8.16
N ILE A 101 3.65 -1.92 -7.04
CA ILE A 101 2.40 -2.14 -6.29
C ILE A 101 1.26 -1.28 -6.85
N LEU A 102 1.52 0.01 -7.10
CA LEU A 102 0.49 0.92 -7.57
C LEU A 102 0.21 0.76 -9.07
N GLY A 103 -1.09 0.76 -9.40
CA GLY A 103 -1.56 0.52 -10.77
C GLY A 103 -1.21 -0.89 -11.27
N ASN A 104 -1.05 -1.84 -10.34
CA ASN A 104 -0.93 -3.25 -10.66
C ASN A 104 -2.34 -3.85 -10.81
N CYS A 105 -2.63 -4.47 -11.95
CA CYS A 105 -3.93 -5.10 -12.23
C CYS A 105 -4.03 -6.54 -11.72
N ALA A 106 -3.04 -7.00 -10.94
CA ALA A 106 -3.12 -8.28 -10.25
C ALA A 106 -4.26 -8.28 -9.22
N ARG A 107 -4.60 -9.47 -8.71
CA ARG A 107 -5.63 -9.60 -7.67
C ARG A 107 -5.18 -8.85 -6.43
N PRO A 108 -6.08 -8.19 -5.67
CA PRO A 108 -5.71 -7.51 -4.43
C PRO A 108 -4.89 -8.37 -3.47
N ARG A 109 -5.20 -9.68 -3.37
CA ARG A 109 -4.42 -10.63 -2.57
C ARG A 109 -2.99 -10.82 -3.07
N ASP A 110 -2.81 -10.92 -4.39
CA ASP A 110 -1.49 -11.09 -5.00
C ASP A 110 -0.64 -9.82 -4.75
N THR A 111 -1.21 -8.64 -5.06
CA THR A 111 -0.56 -7.35 -4.82
C THR A 111 -0.26 -7.10 -3.34
N PHE A 112 -1.14 -7.52 -2.44
CA PHE A 112 -0.93 -7.41 -1.00
C PHE A 112 0.26 -8.25 -0.53
N ILE A 113 0.33 -9.53 -0.93
CA ILE A 113 1.47 -10.41 -0.57
C ILE A 113 2.78 -9.87 -1.14
N THR A 114 2.79 -9.41 -2.39
CA THR A 114 3.96 -8.76 -2.98
C THR A 114 4.37 -7.52 -2.19
N TRP A 115 3.41 -6.70 -1.75
CA TRP A 115 3.73 -5.55 -0.93
C TRP A 115 4.33 -5.93 0.44
N ILE A 116 3.83 -6.99 1.09
CA ILE A 116 4.40 -7.51 2.34
C ILE A 116 5.83 -8.03 2.11
N GLU A 117 6.11 -8.63 0.95
CA GLU A 117 7.45 -9.02 0.52
C GLU A 117 8.39 -7.82 0.40
N PHE A 118 7.97 -6.74 -0.27
CA PHE A 118 8.77 -5.52 -0.42
C PHE A 118 9.06 -4.81 0.91
N LEU A 119 8.26 -5.10 1.95
CA LEU A 119 8.52 -4.65 3.32
C LEU A 119 9.44 -5.61 4.11
N GLY A 120 9.80 -6.76 3.55
CA GLY A 120 10.55 -7.82 4.22
C GLY A 120 9.75 -8.49 5.34
N ARG A 121 8.41 -8.44 5.26
CA ARG A 121 7.50 -8.80 6.37
C ARG A 121 6.81 -10.15 6.20
N LEU A 122 7.14 -10.93 5.17
CA LEU A 122 6.61 -12.29 5.05
C LEU A 122 7.16 -13.17 6.19
N PRO A 123 6.34 -14.01 6.83
CA PRO A 123 6.73 -14.84 7.97
C PRO A 123 7.52 -16.08 7.52
N THR A 124 8.72 -15.85 6.97
CA THR A 124 9.70 -16.92 6.73
C THR A 124 10.24 -17.48 8.04
N LYS A 125 10.77 -18.70 8.01
CA LYS A 125 11.42 -19.36 9.15
C LYS A 125 12.55 -18.54 9.77
N ASP A 126 13.38 -17.85 8.97
CA ASP A 126 14.36 -16.86 9.46
C ASP A 126 13.68 -15.72 10.24
N ARG A 127 12.62 -15.12 9.70
CA ARG A 127 11.90 -14.03 10.38
C ARG A 127 11.24 -14.51 11.67
N LEU A 128 10.66 -15.71 11.67
CA LEU A 128 10.05 -16.33 12.85
C LEU A 128 11.09 -16.60 13.95
N ARG A 129 12.31 -17.02 13.60
CA ARG A 129 13.42 -17.17 14.56
C ARG A 129 13.78 -15.86 15.23
N ARG A 130 13.77 -14.75 14.50
CA ARG A 130 13.99 -13.40 15.08
C ARG A 130 12.90 -12.98 16.06
N PHE A 131 11.70 -13.56 15.96
CA PHE A 131 10.62 -13.40 16.93
C PHE A 131 10.64 -14.44 18.06
N GLY A 132 11.69 -15.27 18.17
CA GLY A 132 11.83 -16.28 19.21
C GLY A 132 11.08 -17.59 18.95
N ILE A 133 10.50 -17.77 17.76
CA ILE A 133 9.80 -19.01 17.40
C ILE A 133 10.81 -20.03 16.88
N GLN A 134 10.92 -21.16 17.57
CA GLN A 134 11.83 -22.25 17.22
C GLN A 134 11.36 -22.97 15.95
N ASN A 135 12.27 -23.17 15.00
CA ASN A 135 12.06 -23.95 13.78
C ASN A 135 13.42 -24.41 13.21
N ASP A 136 13.41 -25.37 12.29
CA ASP A 136 14.61 -25.94 11.66
C ASP A 136 15.43 -24.93 10.81
N GLY A 137 14.80 -23.83 10.42
CA GLY A 137 15.41 -22.82 9.55
C GLY A 137 15.61 -23.25 8.10
N LEU A 138 15.10 -24.40 7.70
CA LEU A 138 15.35 -25.01 6.39
C LEU A 138 14.18 -24.76 5.44
N CYS A 139 14.50 -24.36 4.22
CA CYS A 139 13.55 -24.09 3.15
C CYS A 139 12.82 -25.39 2.79
N VAL A 140 11.49 -25.34 2.80
CA VAL A 140 10.66 -26.52 2.47
C VAL A 140 10.84 -27.00 1.02
N PHE A 141 11.39 -26.17 0.14
CA PHE A 141 11.59 -26.49 -1.26
C PHE A 141 12.93 -27.16 -1.58
N CYS A 142 14.00 -26.95 -0.82
CA CYS A 142 15.33 -27.49 -1.15
C CYS A 142 16.15 -27.91 0.07
N GLY A 143 15.69 -27.61 1.29
CA GLY A 143 16.39 -27.99 2.52
C GLY A 143 17.58 -27.11 2.90
N THR A 144 17.86 -26.02 2.19
CA THR A 144 18.90 -25.03 2.56
C THR A 144 18.34 -23.97 3.51
N ASN A 145 19.17 -23.05 4.02
CA ASN A 145 18.69 -21.97 4.91
C ASN A 145 17.59 -21.13 4.26
N GLU A 146 16.48 -20.95 4.97
CA GLU A 146 15.33 -20.21 4.51
C GLU A 146 15.40 -18.73 4.92
N ASP A 147 15.46 -17.85 3.92
CA ASP A 147 15.06 -16.45 4.04
C ASP A 147 14.15 -16.05 2.87
N ILE A 148 13.70 -14.80 2.85
CA ILE A 148 12.75 -14.32 1.84
C ILE A 148 13.36 -14.26 0.43
N GLN A 149 14.64 -13.91 0.29
CA GLN A 149 15.31 -13.89 -1.01
C GLN A 149 15.49 -15.32 -1.52
N HIS A 150 15.90 -16.22 -0.64
CA HIS A 150 16.02 -17.62 -0.96
C HIS A 150 14.69 -18.21 -1.42
N VAL A 151 13.63 -18.11 -0.62
CA VAL A 151 12.32 -18.72 -0.94
C VAL A 151 11.74 -18.22 -2.25
N LEU A 152 11.92 -16.94 -2.58
CA LEU A 152 11.25 -16.32 -3.73
C LEU A 152 12.12 -16.24 -4.98
N PHE A 153 13.44 -16.23 -4.87
CA PHE A 153 14.33 -15.86 -5.97
C PHE A 153 15.55 -16.77 -6.15
N GLU A 154 16.10 -17.35 -5.08
CA GLU A 154 17.36 -18.11 -5.16
C GLU A 154 17.17 -19.62 -5.02
N CYS A 155 16.04 -20.08 -4.50
CA CYS A 155 15.73 -21.50 -4.41
C CYS A 155 15.56 -22.10 -5.81
N ASP A 156 16.12 -23.29 -6.05
CA ASP A 156 16.00 -24.01 -7.34
C ASP A 156 14.55 -24.15 -7.81
N PHE A 157 13.62 -24.37 -6.87
CA PHE A 157 12.19 -24.41 -7.14
C PHE A 157 11.66 -23.07 -7.66
N ALA A 158 12.03 -21.97 -7.00
CA ALA A 158 11.63 -20.63 -7.40
C ALA A 158 12.25 -20.22 -8.74
N ILE A 159 13.55 -20.50 -8.94
CA ILE A 159 14.27 -20.26 -10.20
C ILE A 159 13.58 -20.98 -11.35
N ASN A 160 13.23 -22.25 -11.17
CA ASN A 160 12.51 -23.04 -12.18
C ASN A 160 11.16 -22.40 -12.54
N ILE A 161 10.40 -21.92 -11.55
CA ILE A 161 9.13 -21.23 -11.79
C ILE A 161 9.34 -19.93 -12.56
N TRP A 162 10.30 -19.11 -12.16
CA TRP A 162 10.60 -17.86 -12.84
C TRP A 162 11.02 -18.09 -14.29
N ASN A 163 11.89 -19.05 -14.54
CA ASN A 163 12.29 -19.44 -15.90
C ASN A 163 11.08 -19.87 -16.74
N GLN A 164 10.20 -20.71 -16.21
CA GLN A 164 8.99 -21.14 -16.92
C GLN A 164 8.01 -20.00 -17.21
N VAL A 165 7.92 -19.01 -16.33
CA VAL A 165 7.04 -17.85 -16.49
C VAL A 165 7.63 -16.84 -17.49
N LEU A 166 8.96 -16.68 -17.51
CA LEU A 166 9.65 -15.65 -18.28
C LEU A 166 10.13 -16.12 -19.65
N ASP A 167 10.48 -17.40 -19.81
CA ASP A 167 10.82 -18.00 -21.12
C ASP A 167 9.62 -18.02 -22.08
N ARG A 168 8.39 -17.96 -21.55
CA ARG A 168 7.16 -17.92 -22.35
C ARG A 168 6.97 -16.64 -23.13
N ASP A 169 7.66 -15.57 -22.74
CA ASP A 169 7.60 -14.30 -23.43
C ASP A 169 9.05 -13.97 -23.78
N GLU A 170 9.42 -14.24 -25.04
CA GLU A 170 10.78 -14.19 -25.61
C GLU A 170 11.52 -12.87 -25.26
N LYS A 171 10.75 -11.84 -24.92
CA LYS A 171 11.19 -10.51 -24.46
C LYS A 171 11.71 -10.46 -23.01
N TYR A 172 11.59 -11.52 -22.22
CA TYR A 172 11.99 -11.61 -20.80
C TYR A 172 12.98 -12.75 -20.51
N ARG A 173 13.47 -13.44 -21.55
CA ARG A 173 14.44 -14.55 -21.50
C ARG A 173 15.78 -14.21 -20.81
N TRP A 174 16.08 -12.94 -20.59
CA TRP A 174 17.31 -12.42 -19.99
C TRP A 174 17.28 -12.37 -18.45
N ALA A 175 16.16 -12.75 -17.84
CA ALA A 175 15.98 -12.79 -16.39
C ALA A 175 16.40 -14.14 -15.76
N THR A 176 16.82 -15.10 -16.59
CA THR A 176 17.17 -16.48 -16.23
C THR A 176 18.63 -16.66 -15.81
N ASN A 177 19.47 -15.61 -15.89
CA ASN A 177 20.91 -15.67 -15.56
C ASN A 177 21.24 -15.42 -14.07
N GLY A 178 20.37 -15.86 -13.15
CA GLY A 178 20.82 -16.21 -11.80
C GLY A 178 20.79 -15.15 -10.69
N VAL A 179 20.31 -13.92 -10.91
CA VAL A 179 19.97 -13.01 -9.79
C VAL A 179 18.71 -12.22 -10.11
N MET A 180 17.55 -12.84 -9.97
CA MET A 180 16.29 -12.10 -9.99
C MET A 180 16.07 -11.44 -8.62
N GLY A 181 16.63 -10.24 -8.43
CA GLY A 181 16.41 -9.48 -7.20
C GLY A 181 15.27 -8.47 -7.30
N MET A 182 14.85 -7.92 -6.16
CA MET A 182 13.91 -6.79 -6.10
C MET A 182 14.34 -5.61 -7.01
N ASP A 183 15.65 -5.33 -7.12
CA ASP A 183 16.16 -4.24 -7.96
C ASP A 183 15.86 -4.42 -9.45
N TRP A 184 15.85 -5.67 -9.90
CA TRP A 184 15.47 -6.02 -11.26
C TRP A 184 13.98 -5.76 -11.50
N ILE A 185 13.13 -6.25 -10.60
CA ILE A 185 11.67 -6.04 -10.66
C ILE A 185 11.36 -4.55 -10.73
N ILE A 186 11.98 -3.78 -9.82
CA ILE A 186 11.82 -2.34 -9.74
C ILE A 186 12.22 -1.68 -11.06
N SER A 187 13.36 -2.06 -11.64
CA SER A 187 13.87 -1.42 -12.87
C SER A 187 13.00 -1.68 -14.10
N ASN A 188 12.32 -2.82 -14.15
CA ASN A 188 11.57 -3.26 -15.33
C ASN A 188 10.06 -2.99 -15.28
N THR A 189 9.58 -2.47 -14.14
CA THR A 189 8.16 -2.15 -13.92
C THR A 189 7.89 -0.66 -13.74
N LYS A 190 8.89 0.23 -13.94
CA LYS A 190 8.78 1.68 -13.66
C LYS A 190 7.80 2.45 -14.56
N GLY A 191 7.41 1.90 -15.70
CA GLY A 191 6.63 2.60 -16.72
C GLY A 191 5.11 2.40 -16.62
N LYS A 192 4.36 3.22 -17.38
CA LYS A 192 2.92 3.08 -17.64
C LYS A 192 2.63 2.22 -18.88
N SER A 193 3.67 1.78 -19.60
CA SER A 193 3.53 0.99 -20.84
C SER A 193 2.87 -0.36 -20.60
N MET A 194 2.24 -0.90 -21.64
CA MET A 194 1.61 -2.24 -21.61
C MET A 194 2.60 -3.33 -21.18
N LYS A 195 3.87 -3.21 -21.60
CA LYS A 195 4.96 -4.09 -21.16
C LYS A 195 5.14 -4.02 -19.64
N CYS A 196 5.21 -2.83 -19.07
CA CYS A 196 5.36 -2.63 -17.63
C CYS A 196 4.14 -3.14 -16.85
N ARG A 197 2.92 -2.88 -17.33
CA ARG A 197 1.68 -3.37 -16.68
C ARG A 197 1.64 -4.91 -16.64
N LYS A 198 1.98 -5.58 -17.74
CA LYS A 198 2.11 -7.04 -17.79
C LYS A 198 3.18 -7.55 -16.81
N ALA A 199 4.36 -6.93 -16.80
CA ALA A 199 5.44 -7.31 -15.90
C ALA A 199 5.05 -7.20 -14.41
N LYS A 200 4.38 -6.12 -13.99
CA LYS A 200 3.89 -5.96 -12.61
C LYS A 200 2.95 -7.09 -12.19
N LEU A 201 2.04 -7.47 -13.08
CA LEU A 201 1.06 -8.50 -12.83
C LEU A 201 1.72 -9.87 -12.71
N ILE A 202 2.58 -10.21 -13.68
CA ILE A 202 3.36 -11.45 -13.69
C ILE A 202 4.15 -11.58 -12.39
N VAL A 203 4.88 -10.53 -12.00
CA VAL A 203 5.65 -10.52 -10.76
C VAL A 203 4.77 -10.79 -9.54
N ALA A 204 3.65 -10.06 -9.41
CA ALA A 204 2.80 -10.18 -8.23
C ALA A 204 2.18 -11.57 -8.11
N LYS A 205 1.71 -12.12 -9.24
CA LYS A 205 1.12 -13.46 -9.28
C LYS A 205 2.16 -14.55 -9.00
N THR A 206 3.37 -14.44 -9.55
CA THR A 206 4.44 -15.43 -9.29
C THR A 206 4.86 -15.43 -7.83
N ILE A 207 5.10 -14.25 -7.23
CA ILE A 207 5.42 -14.13 -5.81
C ILE A 207 4.32 -14.75 -4.96
N TYR A 208 3.05 -14.40 -5.24
CA TYR A 208 1.91 -14.97 -4.53
C TYR A 208 1.84 -16.50 -4.65
N SER A 209 2.04 -17.05 -5.85
CA SER A 209 1.96 -18.49 -6.09
C SER A 209 3.07 -19.26 -5.37
N ILE A 210 4.32 -18.77 -5.42
CA ILE A 210 5.44 -19.37 -4.70
C ILE A 210 5.16 -19.34 -3.20
N TRP A 211 4.76 -18.17 -2.68
CA TRP A 211 4.47 -17.99 -1.25
C TRP A 211 3.29 -18.84 -0.76
N THR A 212 2.24 -18.98 -1.56
CA THR A 212 1.08 -19.81 -1.21
C THR A 212 1.48 -21.29 -1.15
N THR A 213 2.29 -21.74 -2.10
CA THR A 213 2.78 -23.13 -2.14
C THR A 213 3.69 -23.43 -0.96
N HIS A 214 4.56 -22.48 -0.62
CA HIS A 214 5.39 -22.56 0.59
C HIS A 214 4.54 -22.81 1.84
N ASN A 215 3.49 -22.00 2.03
CA ASN A 215 2.59 -22.14 3.18
C ASN A 215 1.76 -23.44 3.14
N MET A 216 1.34 -23.89 1.97
CA MET A 216 0.61 -25.16 1.82
C MET A 216 1.46 -26.37 2.21
N ILE A 217 2.76 -26.36 1.87
CA ILE A 217 3.67 -27.43 2.29
C ILE A 217 3.83 -27.42 3.81
N ILE A 218 3.99 -26.24 4.43
CA ILE A 218 4.18 -26.12 5.88
C ILE A 218 2.93 -26.50 6.67
N PHE A 219 1.76 -25.95 6.31
CA PHE A 219 0.57 -26.00 7.17
C PHE A 219 -0.46 -27.05 6.75
N GLN A 220 -0.37 -27.58 5.53
CA GLN A 220 -1.37 -28.46 4.94
C GLN A 220 -0.76 -29.76 4.39
N ASN A 221 0.51 -30.04 4.69
CA ASN A 221 1.23 -31.27 4.32
C ASN A 221 1.18 -31.59 2.81
N HIS A 222 1.09 -30.55 1.97
CA HIS A 222 1.20 -30.70 0.52
C HIS A 222 2.65 -30.97 0.11
N THR A 223 2.84 -31.59 -1.06
CA THR A 223 4.16 -31.73 -1.69
C THR A 223 4.39 -30.61 -2.71
N LYS A 224 5.64 -30.46 -3.17
CA LYS A 224 6.02 -29.48 -4.20
C LYS A 224 5.27 -29.70 -5.52
N ASP A 225 4.80 -30.92 -5.76
CA ASP A 225 4.00 -31.30 -6.94
C ASP A 225 2.60 -30.68 -6.93
N PHE A 226 2.13 -30.18 -5.77
CA PHE A 226 0.89 -29.43 -5.69
C PHE A 226 0.96 -28.12 -6.48
N PHE A 227 2.16 -27.60 -6.80
CA PHE A 227 2.30 -26.38 -7.57
C PHE A 227 1.61 -26.52 -8.94
N GLN A 228 0.36 -26.06 -9.02
CA GLN A 228 -0.40 -26.06 -10.25
C GLN A 228 0.10 -24.91 -11.11
N LEU A 229 1.09 -25.19 -11.96
CA LEU A 229 1.47 -24.33 -13.08
C LEU A 229 0.25 -23.93 -13.93
N GLY A 230 -0.85 -24.71 -13.90
CA GLY A 230 -2.14 -24.39 -14.50
C GLY A 230 -2.62 -22.97 -14.18
N GLU A 231 -2.52 -22.50 -12.94
CA GLU A 231 -2.96 -21.15 -12.59
C GLU A 231 -2.07 -20.06 -13.20
N LEU A 232 -0.74 -20.27 -13.27
CA LEU A 232 0.19 -19.36 -13.94
C LEU A 232 0.07 -19.44 -15.47
N LYS A 233 -0.28 -20.60 -16.01
CA LYS A 233 -0.57 -20.84 -17.43
C LYS A 233 -1.80 -20.07 -17.91
N VAL A 234 -2.81 -19.87 -17.06
CA VAL A 234 -4.01 -19.07 -17.37
C VAL A 234 -3.74 -17.57 -17.27
N VAL A 235 -2.76 -17.16 -16.45
CA VAL A 235 -2.44 -15.75 -16.22
C VAL A 235 -1.94 -15.06 -17.48
N ALA A 236 -1.14 -15.70 -18.34
CA ALA A 236 -0.66 -15.06 -19.57
C ALA A 236 -1.80 -14.74 -20.58
N PRO A 237 -2.72 -15.66 -20.92
CA PRO A 237 -3.91 -15.36 -21.71
C PRO A 237 -4.91 -14.43 -21.01
N TRP A 238 -5.08 -14.55 -19.69
CA TRP A 238 -5.97 -13.68 -18.92
C TRP A 238 -5.45 -12.24 -18.82
N CYS A 239 -4.14 -12.06 -18.65
CA CYS A 239 -3.45 -10.77 -18.77
C CYS A 239 -3.67 -10.17 -20.15
N LYS A 240 -3.53 -10.99 -21.20
CA LYS A 240 -3.75 -10.56 -22.57
C LYS A 240 -5.20 -10.05 -22.75
N LYS A 241 -6.20 -10.79 -22.28
CA LYS A 241 -7.63 -10.44 -22.38
C LYS A 241 -8.05 -9.23 -21.52
N LEU A 242 -7.55 -9.12 -20.28
CA LEU A 242 -7.83 -7.96 -19.41
C LEU A 242 -7.21 -6.67 -19.91
N ILE A 243 -6.04 -6.78 -20.52
CA ILE A 243 -5.26 -5.63 -20.99
C ILE A 243 -5.67 -5.22 -22.42
N GLU A 244 -6.09 -6.16 -23.27
CA GLU A 244 -6.60 -5.90 -24.63
C GLU A 244 -8.03 -5.37 -24.65
N ASN A 245 -8.89 -5.77 -23.71
CA ASN A 245 -10.27 -5.31 -23.65
C ASN A 245 -10.44 -3.87 -23.14
N GLY A 246 -9.36 -3.09 -22.99
CA GLY A 246 -9.43 -1.68 -22.60
C GLY A 246 -9.99 -1.41 -21.18
N HIS A 247 -10.45 -2.43 -20.47
CA HIS A 247 -10.94 -2.31 -19.11
C HIS A 247 -9.75 -2.24 -18.14
N GLY A 248 -9.15 -1.04 -18.05
CA GLY A 248 -8.35 -0.63 -16.90
C GLY A 248 -9.11 -0.70 -15.57
N ASP A 249 -10.43 -0.92 -15.61
CA ASP A 249 -11.36 -0.80 -14.49
C ASP A 249 -12.19 -2.06 -14.23
N VAL A 250 -11.67 -3.27 -14.46
CA VAL A 250 -12.26 -4.45 -13.81
C VAL A 250 -11.79 -4.48 -12.35
N TRP A 251 -12.38 -3.58 -11.56
CA TRP A 251 -12.33 -3.62 -10.11
C TRP A 251 -13.06 -4.88 -9.64
N TYR A 252 -12.45 -5.63 -8.73
CA TYR A 252 -13.08 -6.75 -8.04
C TYR A 252 -14.25 -6.25 -7.17
N GLY A 253 -15.40 -5.88 -7.74
CA GLY A 253 -16.65 -5.62 -7.01
C GLY A 253 -16.60 -4.67 -5.80
N TYR A 254 -15.54 -3.89 -5.63
CA TYR A 254 -15.48 -2.81 -4.64
C TYR A 254 -15.87 -1.52 -5.35
N PRO A 255 -16.79 -0.72 -4.78
CA PRO A 255 -17.23 0.51 -5.42
C PRO A 255 -16.02 1.43 -5.68
N PRO A 256 -15.95 2.07 -6.85
CA PRO A 256 -14.90 3.04 -7.12
C PRO A 256 -14.96 4.13 -6.05
N VAL A 257 -13.80 4.56 -5.56
CA VAL A 257 -13.72 5.84 -4.87
C VAL A 257 -14.00 6.88 -5.94
N VAL A 258 -15.25 7.32 -6.03
CA VAL A 258 -15.63 8.48 -6.83
C VAL A 258 -15.01 9.69 -6.15
N CYS A 259 -13.77 10.00 -6.53
CA CYS A 259 -13.24 11.33 -6.41
C CYS A 259 -13.63 12.04 -7.70
N ASP A 260 -14.77 12.74 -7.68
CA ASP A 260 -14.99 13.87 -8.57
C ASP A 260 -14.01 14.98 -8.14
N GLU A 261 -12.75 14.84 -8.56
CA GLU A 261 -11.81 15.95 -8.62
C GLU A 261 -11.46 16.08 -10.10
N GLY A 262 -11.89 17.21 -10.69
CA GLY A 262 -11.73 17.50 -12.11
C GLY A 262 -10.27 17.39 -12.56
N ASP A 263 -10.12 17.15 -13.86
CA ASP A 263 -8.86 17.05 -14.59
C ASP A 263 -7.89 18.18 -14.21
N ASP A 264 -6.97 17.88 -13.30
CA ASP A 264 -5.72 18.58 -13.10
C ASP A 264 -4.64 17.51 -12.92
N ASP A 265 -3.75 17.43 -13.91
CA ASP A 265 -2.57 16.57 -13.92
C ASP A 265 -1.68 16.83 -12.69
N ASP A 266 -1.85 16.06 -11.61
CA ASP A 266 -0.79 15.85 -10.60
C ASP A 266 -0.95 14.51 -9.87
N ASP A 267 -0.06 13.55 -10.21
CA ASP A 267 0.00 12.14 -9.76
C ASP A 267 0.27 12.01 -8.23
N GLY A 268 -0.65 12.46 -7.38
CA GLY A 268 -0.51 12.53 -5.92
C GLY A 268 -1.31 11.48 -5.13
N GLY A 269 -0.79 10.26 -4.96
CA GLY A 269 -1.43 9.21 -4.15
C GLY A 269 -0.49 8.16 -3.51
N TYR A 270 -0.33 8.25 -2.18
CA TYR A 270 -0.03 7.20 -1.17
C TYR A 270 1.30 6.38 -1.18
N ASP A 271 2.42 6.97 -0.71
CA ASP A 271 3.78 6.46 -1.08
C ASP A 271 4.81 6.10 -0.01
N TYR A 272 4.49 5.58 1.17
CA TYR A 272 5.58 5.35 2.15
C TYR A 272 5.43 4.06 2.95
N ALA A 273 6.56 3.37 3.16
CA ALA A 273 6.66 2.21 4.03
C ALA A 273 6.35 2.60 5.49
N PRO A 274 5.62 1.76 6.25
CA PRO A 274 5.46 1.97 7.68
C PRO A 274 6.83 1.93 8.37
N ALA A 275 6.97 2.71 9.44
CA ALA A 275 8.18 2.69 10.28
C ALA A 275 8.45 1.27 10.81
N ALA A 276 9.74 0.99 11.01
CA ALA A 276 10.29 -0.27 11.50
C ALA A 276 9.66 -0.67 12.84
#